data_AF-A0A955WCM6-F1
#
_entry.id   AF-A0A955WCM6-F1
#
_cell.length_a   1.000
_cell.length_b   1.000
_cell.length_c   1.000
_cell.angle_alpha   90.00
_cell.angle_beta   90.00
_cell.angle_gamma   90.00
#
_symmetry.space_group_name_H-M   'P 1'
#
loop_
_entity.id
_entity.type
_entity.pdbx_description
1 polymer ?
#
loop_
_entity_poly.entity_id
_entity_poly.type
_entity_poly.pdbx_seq_one_letter_code
_entity_poly.pdbx_strand_id
1 'polypeptide(L)'
;GELLVIGGRTQGGVVLDQVARVVLQTGAGSPAVRAAPSPEPLFSARQGARASWVADGIYLVYGGTNASGVPVPRAELVDVRSFPGSVAPTGQLPTADPLVVLPIDDHAQLAVSAAGVWRYASPRGFQ
;
A
#
# COMPACT_ATOMS: atom_id res chain seq x y z
N GLY A 1 -19.98 0.17 -0.29
CA GLY A 1 -18.60 0.21 -0.84
C GLY A 1 -17.62 -0.11 0.27
N GLU A 2 -16.37 -0.43 -0.07
CA GLU A 2 -15.32 -0.68 0.91
C GLU A 2 -14.13 0.22 0.62
N LEU A 3 -13.52 0.75 1.68
CA LEU A 3 -12.31 1.55 1.62
C LEU A 3 -11.24 0.88 2.48
N LEU A 4 -10.04 0.76 1.93
CA LEU A 4 -8.84 0.42 2.68
C LEU A 4 -8.06 1.70 2.94
N VAL A 5 -7.81 2.01 4.20
CA VAL A 5 -7.04 3.17 4.65
C VAL A 5 -5.73 2.66 5.23
N ILE A 6 -4.60 3.17 4.75
CA ILE A 6 -3.27 2.67 5.12
C ILE A 6 -2.37 3.82 5.56
N GLY A 7 -1.83 3.71 6.77
CA GLY A 7 -0.96 4.69 7.39
C GLY A 7 -1.62 6.06 7.52
N GLY A 8 -0.87 7.11 7.18
CA GLY A 8 -1.31 8.49 7.24
C GLY A 8 -0.89 9.17 8.54
N ARG A 9 -1.57 10.27 8.85
CA ARG A 9 -1.29 11.11 10.01
C ARG A 9 -2.59 11.57 10.65
N THR A 10 -2.70 11.43 11.96
CA THR A 10 -3.84 11.97 12.72
C THR A 10 -3.82 13.49 12.73
N GLN A 11 -4.95 14.12 13.05
CA GLN A 11 -5.01 15.57 13.24
C GLN A 11 -4.02 16.06 14.33
N GLY A 12 -3.78 15.23 15.35
CA GLY A 12 -2.80 15.50 16.41
C GLY A 12 -1.33 15.28 16.00
N GLY A 13 -1.08 14.84 14.76
CA GLY A 13 0.27 14.72 14.21
C GLY A 13 0.93 13.36 14.34
N VAL A 14 0.24 12.37 14.91
CA VAL A 14 0.76 11.01 15.03
C VAL A 14 0.74 10.36 13.65
N VAL A 15 1.91 9.94 13.17
CA VAL A 15 2.03 9.14 11.95
C VAL A 15 1.65 7.69 12.27
N LEU A 16 0.81 7.08 11.44
CA LEU A 16 0.20 5.78 11.68
C LEU A 16 0.85 4.68 10.86
N ASP A 17 0.90 3.48 11.42
CA ASP A 17 1.16 2.20 10.75
C ASP A 17 -0.13 1.42 10.45
N GLN A 18 -1.28 1.96 10.84
CA GLN A 18 -2.54 1.25 10.76
C GLN A 18 -2.95 0.90 9.32
N VAL A 19 -3.44 -0.32 9.13
CA VAL A 19 -4.24 -0.73 7.96
C VAL A 19 -5.68 -0.90 8.43
N ALA A 20 -6.59 -0.05 7.95
CA ALA A 20 -7.98 -0.01 8.36
C ALA A 20 -8.91 -0.35 7.19
N ARG A 21 -9.81 -1.29 7.44
CA ARG A 21 -10.92 -1.59 6.54
C ARG A 21 -12.16 -0.82 6.98
N VAL A 22 -12.68 0.00 6.09
CA VAL A 22 -13.86 0.84 6.30
C VAL A 22 -14.97 0.35 5.37
N VAL A 23 -16.02 -0.24 5.93
CA VAL A 23 -17.20 -0.65 5.16
C VAL A 23 -18.20 0.50 5.15
N LEU A 24 -18.46 1.04 3.96
CA LEU A 24 -19.44 2.10 3.71
C LEU A 24 -20.79 1.46 3.37
N GLN A 25 -21.75 1.61 4.27
CA GLN A 25 -23.14 1.22 4.02
C GLN A 25 -23.89 2.40 3.42
N THR A 26 -24.35 2.25 2.18
CA THR A 26 -25.23 3.21 1.51
C THR A 26 -26.65 2.65 1.52
N GLY A 27 -27.45 3.06 2.50
CA GLY A 27 -28.90 2.83 2.54
C GLY A 27 -29.65 4.16 2.37
N ALA A 28 -30.97 4.15 2.47
CA ALA A 28 -31.82 5.37 2.39
C ALA A 28 -31.61 6.37 3.57
N GLY A 29 -30.61 6.15 4.42
CA GLY A 29 -30.20 7.03 5.51
C GLY A 29 -28.72 7.43 5.41
N SER A 30 -28.21 8.12 6.42
CA SER A 30 -26.81 8.59 6.48
C SER A 30 -25.81 7.45 6.27
N PRO A 31 -24.71 7.67 5.51
CA PRO A 31 -23.69 6.65 5.32
C PRO A 31 -23.11 6.24 6.67
N ALA A 32 -23.14 4.93 6.97
CA ALA A 32 -22.59 4.39 8.21
C ALA A 32 -21.25 3.69 7.93
N VAL A 33 -20.28 3.95 8.81
CA VAL A 33 -19.01 3.21 8.86
C VAL A 33 -19.18 2.03 9.80
N ARG A 34 -19.03 0.80 9.29
CA ARG A 34 -18.97 -0.39 10.13
C ARG A 34 -17.52 -0.78 10.36
N ALA A 35 -17.13 -0.92 11.62
CA ALA A 35 -15.84 -1.49 11.98
C ALA A 35 -15.74 -2.93 11.46
N ALA A 36 -14.65 -3.21 10.74
CA ALA A 36 -14.33 -4.54 10.23
C ALA A 36 -13.00 -5.01 10.85
N PRO A 37 -12.71 -6.33 10.87
CA PRO A 37 -11.40 -6.82 11.25
C PRO A 37 -10.32 -6.08 10.46
N SER A 38 -9.39 -5.46 11.18
CA SER A 38 -8.27 -4.75 10.57
C SER A 38 -7.20 -5.77 10.19
N PRO A 39 -6.57 -5.63 9.01
CA PRO A 39 -5.33 -6.33 8.73
C PRO A 39 -4.24 -6.01 9.76
N GLU A 40 -3.16 -6.78 9.70
CA GLU A 40 -1.93 -6.44 10.44
C GLU A 40 -1.48 -5.01 10.14
N PRO A 41 -0.86 -4.31 11.12
CA PRO A 41 -0.29 -2.99 10.88
C PRO A 41 0.94 -3.11 9.97
N LEU A 42 1.31 -1.97 9.37
CA LEU A 42 2.59 -1.80 8.71
C LEU A 42 3.74 -1.99 9.70
N PHE A 43 4.87 -2.47 9.21
CA PHE A 43 6.13 -2.51 9.94
C PHE A 43 6.71 -1.10 10.16
N SER A 44 6.29 -0.12 9.37
CA SER A 44 6.75 1.26 9.50
C SER A 44 5.60 2.22 9.33
N ALA A 45 5.29 2.95 10.42
CA ALA A 45 4.37 4.07 10.40
C ALA A 45 4.82 5.09 9.35
N ARG A 46 3.92 5.46 8.45
CA ARG A 46 4.25 6.30 7.30
C ARG A 46 3.12 7.24 6.91
N GLN A 47 3.47 8.48 6.61
CA GLN A 47 2.59 9.49 6.00
C GLN A 47 3.04 9.80 4.58
N GLY A 48 2.12 10.24 3.72
CA GLY A 48 2.43 10.58 2.32
C GLY A 48 2.91 9.40 1.49
N ALA A 49 2.63 8.16 1.93
CA ALA A 49 2.93 6.95 1.20
C ALA A 49 2.02 6.83 -0.04
N ARG A 50 2.44 6.01 -0.99
CA ARG A 50 1.64 5.63 -2.15
C ARG A 50 1.28 4.16 -2.06
N ALA A 51 0.14 3.80 -2.63
CA ALA A 51 -0.30 2.42 -2.78
C ALA A 51 -0.44 2.10 -4.26
N SER A 52 0.00 0.90 -4.66
CA SER A 52 -0.20 0.38 -6.01
C SER A 52 -0.82 -1.00 -5.93
N TRP A 53 -1.88 -1.20 -6.69
CA TRP A 53 -2.49 -2.51 -6.88
C TRP A 53 -1.51 -3.42 -7.63
N VAL A 54 -1.21 -4.58 -7.05
CA VAL A 54 -0.30 -5.60 -7.59
C VAL A 54 -1.09 -6.77 -8.15
N ALA A 55 -2.10 -7.24 -7.42
CA ALA A 55 -3.01 -8.29 -7.82
C ALA A 55 -4.32 -8.15 -7.02
N ASP A 56 -5.33 -8.96 -7.34
CA ASP A 56 -6.60 -8.96 -6.60
C ASP A 56 -6.38 -9.11 -5.09
N GLY A 57 -6.72 -8.06 -4.34
CA GLY A 57 -6.56 -8.02 -2.89
C GLY A 57 -5.11 -7.84 -2.39
N ILE A 58 -4.14 -7.59 -3.27
CA ILE A 58 -2.73 -7.36 -2.89
C ILE A 58 -2.28 -5.97 -3.32
N TYR A 59 -1.78 -5.20 -2.37
CA TYR A 59 -1.31 -3.83 -2.57
C TYR A 59 0.14 -3.69 -2.14
N LEU A 60 0.94 -3.02 -2.96
CA LEU A 60 2.27 -2.56 -2.57
C LEU A 60 2.18 -1.15 -2.02
N VAL A 61 2.59 -0.96 -0.78
CA VAL A 61 2.65 0.33 -0.10
C VAL A 61 4.11 0.75 -0.02
N TYR A 62 4.44 1.94 -0.51
CA TYR A 62 5.83 2.37 -0.63
C TYR A 62 6.01 3.88 -0.42
N GLY A 63 7.26 4.26 -0.16
CA GLY A 63 7.64 5.65 0.11
C GLY A 63 6.98 6.20 1.38
N GLY A 64 6.78 7.51 1.37
CA GLY A 64 6.34 8.27 2.53
C GLY A 64 7.47 8.51 3.53
N THR A 65 7.12 9.16 4.63
CA THR A 65 8.06 9.47 5.73
C THR A 65 7.50 8.97 7.05
N ASN A 66 8.39 8.62 7.98
CA ASN A 66 8.02 8.35 9.36
C ASN A 66 7.72 9.66 10.15
N ALA A 67 7.47 9.53 11.45
CA ALA A 67 7.19 10.67 12.34
C ALA A 67 8.33 11.70 12.41
N SER A 68 9.58 11.30 12.19
CA SER A 68 10.75 12.17 12.16
C SER A 68 11.01 12.81 10.79
N GLY A 69 10.15 12.58 9.80
CA GLY A 69 10.33 13.08 8.43
C GLY A 69 11.35 12.28 7.62
N VAL A 70 11.87 11.17 8.15
CA VAL A 70 12.83 10.31 7.44
C VAL A 70 12.08 9.46 6.40
N PRO A 71 12.55 9.41 5.14
CA PRO A 71 11.94 8.55 4.12
C PRO A 71 11.92 7.09 4.55
N VAL A 72 10.81 6.40 4.32
CA VAL A 72 10.73 4.97 4.60
C VAL A 72 11.36 4.19 3.45
N PRO A 73 12.52 3.53 3.65
CA PRO A 73 13.33 3.00 2.56
C PRO A 73 12.83 1.63 2.08
N ARG A 74 11.64 1.21 2.46
CA ARG A 74 11.11 -0.14 2.24
C ARG A 74 9.64 -0.08 1.85
N ALA A 75 9.28 -0.89 0.85
CA ALA A 75 7.88 -1.15 0.53
C ALA A 75 7.32 -2.30 1.36
N GLU A 76 6.00 -2.36 1.50
CA GLU A 76 5.30 -3.41 2.23
C GLU A 76 4.18 -3.95 1.35
N LEU A 77 4.06 -5.27 1.28
CA LEU A 77 2.94 -5.95 0.64
C LEU A 77 1.82 -6.11 1.66
N VAL A 78 0.65 -5.57 1.32
CA VAL A 78 -0.57 -5.68 2.11
C VAL A 78 -1.50 -6.63 1.37
N ASP A 79 -1.75 -7.79 1.97
CA ASP A 79 -2.64 -8.83 1.45
C ASP A 79 -3.95 -8.84 2.23
N VAL A 80 -5.04 -8.50 1.56
CA VAL A 80 -6.41 -8.44 2.10
C VAL A 80 -7.35 -9.40 1.38
N ARG A 81 -6.82 -10.45 0.76
CA ARG A 81 -7.64 -11.53 0.17
C ARG A 81 -8.42 -12.31 1.22
N SER A 82 -7.92 -12.34 2.44
CA SER A 82 -8.59 -12.85 3.65
C SER A 82 -8.62 -11.80 4.74
N PHE A 83 -9.58 -11.91 5.67
CA PHE A 83 -9.67 -11.04 6.84
C PHE A 83 -9.59 -11.84 8.15
N PRO A 84 -8.70 -11.48 9.09
CA PRO A 84 -7.75 -10.36 9.02
C PRO A 84 -6.67 -10.58 7.93
N GLY A 85 -6.30 -9.50 7.23
CA GLY A 85 -5.26 -9.52 6.20
C GLY A 85 -3.86 -9.49 6.81
N SER A 86 -2.84 -9.79 6.00
CA SER A 86 -1.44 -9.84 6.43
C SER A 86 -0.60 -8.74 5.80
N VAL A 87 0.48 -8.34 6.49
CA VAL A 87 1.47 -7.41 5.95
C VAL A 87 2.84 -8.07 5.91
N ALA A 88 3.56 -7.93 4.80
CA ALA A 88 4.91 -8.44 4.64
C ALA A 88 5.87 -7.32 4.20
N PRO A 89 7.01 -7.14 4.87
CA PRO A 89 8.03 -6.19 4.46
C PRO A 89 8.78 -6.70 3.23
N THR A 90 9.08 -5.82 2.28
CA THR A 90 10.02 -6.14 1.19
C THR A 90 11.48 -5.92 1.63
N GLY A 91 12.45 -6.18 0.73
CA GLY A 91 13.82 -5.69 0.89
C GLY A 91 13.91 -4.16 0.93
N GLN A 92 15.09 -3.60 1.19
CA GLN A 92 15.28 -2.16 1.01
C GLN A 92 15.08 -1.77 -0.45
N LEU A 93 14.32 -0.72 -0.70
CA LEU A 93 14.18 -0.13 -2.02
C LEU A 93 15.50 0.56 -2.39
N PRO A 94 16.04 0.33 -3.59
CA PRO A 94 17.20 1.06 -4.05
C PRO A 94 16.89 2.57 -4.12
N THR A 95 17.88 3.38 -3.73
CA THR A 95 17.82 4.85 -3.78
C THR A 95 18.19 5.40 -5.16
N ALA A 96 18.72 4.56 -6.06
CA ALA A 96 19.00 4.87 -7.46
C ALA A 96 17.77 4.56 -8.35
N ASP A 97 17.70 5.23 -9.52
CA ASP A 97 16.64 5.05 -10.53
C ASP A 97 16.42 3.56 -10.89
N PRO A 98 15.15 3.11 -11.05
CA PRO A 98 14.64 1.92 -10.37
C PRO A 98 15.02 0.61 -11.03
N LEU A 99 15.15 -0.44 -10.22
CA LEU A 99 14.46 -1.70 -10.54
C LEU A 99 14.16 -2.55 -9.29
N VAL A 100 12.93 -2.45 -8.77
CA VAL A 100 12.22 -3.63 -8.26
C VAL A 100 11.07 -3.85 -9.24
N VAL A 101 11.19 -4.84 -10.11
CA VAL A 101 10.13 -5.29 -11.01
C VAL A 101 9.29 -6.31 -10.26
N LEU A 102 8.05 -5.95 -9.94
CA LEU A 102 7.05 -6.93 -9.53
C LEU A 102 6.24 -7.32 -10.76
N PRO A 103 6.15 -8.61 -11.11
CA PRO A 103 5.13 -9.06 -12.04
C PRO A 103 3.76 -8.79 -11.41
N ILE A 104 2.94 -7.99 -12.08
CA ILE A 104 1.53 -7.75 -11.72
C ILE A 104 0.67 -8.87 -12.33
N ASP A 105 1.01 -9.29 -13.55
CA ASP A 105 0.47 -10.43 -14.31
C ASP A 105 1.45 -10.76 -15.47
N ASP A 106 1.07 -11.65 -16.40
CA ASP A 106 1.86 -12.01 -17.59
C ASP A 106 2.15 -10.82 -18.55
N HIS A 107 1.56 -9.64 -18.28
CA HIS A 107 1.55 -8.51 -19.21
C HIS A 107 2.05 -7.18 -18.60
N ALA A 108 2.14 -7.05 -17.28
CA ALA A 108 2.51 -5.80 -16.62
C ALA A 108 3.61 -5.97 -15.57
N GLN A 109 4.58 -5.06 -15.61
CA GLN A 109 5.64 -4.92 -14.62
C GLN A 109 5.50 -3.59 -13.89
N LEU A 110 5.60 -3.63 -12.55
CA LEU A 110 5.70 -2.44 -11.73
C LEU A 110 7.17 -2.20 -11.36
N ALA A 111 7.77 -1.10 -11.81
CA ALA A 111 9.07 -0.66 -11.32
C ALA A 111 8.89 0.36 -10.20
N VAL A 112 9.45 0.08 -9.02
CA VAL A 112 9.30 0.93 -7.82
C VAL A 112 10.66 1.44 -7.34
N SER A 113 10.75 2.74 -7.05
CA SER A 113 11.87 3.39 -6.36
C SER A 113 11.36 4.24 -5.20
N ALA A 114 12.28 4.77 -4.39
CA ALA A 114 11.98 5.84 -3.44
C ALA A 114 11.42 7.11 -4.13
N ALA A 115 11.75 7.35 -5.41
CA ALA A 115 11.29 8.51 -6.18
C ALA A 115 9.87 8.32 -6.76
N GLY A 116 9.46 7.08 -7.04
CA GLY A 116 8.11 6.80 -7.52
C GLY A 116 7.93 5.45 -8.21
N VAL A 117 6.76 5.29 -8.82
CA VAL A 117 6.33 4.07 -9.51
C VAL A 117 6.15 4.32 -10.98
N TRP A 118 6.68 3.38 -11.77
CA TRP A 118 6.51 3.31 -13.21
C TRP A 118 5.80 2.00 -13.54
N ARG A 119 4.70 2.11 -14.29
CA ARG A 119 4.00 0.94 -14.83
C ARG A 119 4.50 0.72 -16.26
N TYR A 120 5.07 -0.44 -16.51
CA TYR A 120 5.40 -0.89 -17.85
C TYR A 120 4.36 -1.92 -18.27
N ALA A 121 3.58 -1.60 -19.30
CA ALA A 121 2.88 -2.63 -20.06
C ALA A 121 3.91 -3.27 -20.99
N SER A 122 4.19 -4.56 -20.85
CA SER A 122 5.03 -5.26 -21.82
C SER A 122 4.25 -5.34 -23.14
N PRO A 123 4.77 -4.79 -24.27
CA PRO A 123 4.13 -5.01 -25.56
C PRO A 123 4.26 -6.45 -26.06
N ARG A 124 5.17 -7.25 -25.50
CA ARG A 124 5.38 -8.70 -25.69
C ARG A 124 6.70 -9.09 -25.01
N GLY A 125 6.66 -10.14 -24.20
CA GLY A 125 7.72 -11.05 -23.73
C GLY A 125 9.19 -10.59 -23.73
N PHE A 126 9.84 -10.71 -22.58
CA PHE A 126 11.28 -10.96 -22.53
C PHE A 126 11.59 -12.27 -23.27
N GLN A 127 12.36 -12.20 -24.35
CA GLN A 127 13.18 -13.32 -24.83
C GLN A 127 14.51 -13.29 -24.11
#